data_AF-A0A371GIC2-F1
#
_entry.id   AF-A0A371GIC2-F1
#
_cell.length_a   1.000
_cell.length_b   1.000
_cell.length_c   1.000
_cell.angle_alpha   90.00
_cell.angle_beta   90.00
_cell.angle_gamma   90.00
#
_symmetry.space_group_name_H-M   'P 1'
#
loop_
_entity.id
_entity.type
_entity.pdbx_description
1 polymer ?
#
loop_
_entity_poly.entity_id
_entity_poly.type
_entity_poly.pdbx_seq_one_letter_code
_entity_poly.pdbx_strand_id
1 'polypeptide(L)'
;MLAVFDFQNVIEVSLSFKQQQKLDNKAWFLIYQCVNSKIFNKISNVSTVEEAWEILVKTYGDGEKNKKVKLQILRRQYKLLEMEDSESIANYFDMIQELVNATRNYNKKILNQQVADKILRTLPQPFDHVAVAIEE
;
A
#
# COMPACT_ATOMS: atom_id res chain seq x y z
N MET A 1 -22.60 13.99 -53.50
CA MET A 1 -23.06 13.42 -52.22
C MET A 1 -21.90 12.78 -51.45
N LEU A 2 -21.07 11.93 -52.06
CA LEU A 2 -19.87 11.32 -51.42
C LEU A 2 -18.87 12.33 -50.82
N ALA A 3 -18.50 13.40 -51.55
CA ALA A 3 -17.56 14.40 -51.04
C ALA A 3 -18.07 15.15 -49.79
N VAL A 4 -19.39 15.35 -49.64
CA VAL A 4 -19.97 16.04 -48.48
C VAL A 4 -19.88 15.16 -47.24
N PHE A 5 -20.05 13.85 -47.38
CA PHE A 5 -19.83 12.88 -46.31
C PHE A 5 -18.35 12.85 -45.89
N ASP A 6 -17.41 12.90 -46.83
CA ASP A 6 -15.97 12.96 -46.51
C ASP A 6 -15.59 14.24 -45.75
N PHE A 7 -16.09 15.41 -46.16
CA PHE A 7 -15.85 16.66 -45.45
C PHE A 7 -16.46 16.67 -44.04
N GLN A 8 -17.68 16.16 -43.89
CA GLN A 8 -18.33 16.05 -42.59
C GLN A 8 -17.54 15.12 -41.65
N ASN A 9 -17.04 14.00 -42.17
CA ASN A 9 -16.26 13.03 -41.41
C ASN A 9 -14.91 13.61 -40.96
N VAL A 10 -14.23 14.38 -41.83
CA VAL A 10 -12.99 15.11 -41.49
C VAL A 10 -13.23 16.14 -40.38
N ILE A 11 -14.36 16.86 -40.42
CA ILE A 11 -14.72 17.83 -39.38
C ILE A 11 -14.94 17.11 -38.04
N GLU A 12 -15.69 16.01 -38.02
CA GLU A 12 -15.96 15.22 -36.82
C GLU A 12 -14.67 14.65 -36.18
N VAL A 13 -13.77 14.09 -36.99
CA VAL A 13 -12.44 13.63 -36.53
C VAL A 13 -11.61 14.79 -35.97
N SER A 14 -11.66 15.97 -36.59
CA SER A 14 -10.90 17.14 -36.10
C SER A 14 -11.44 17.68 -34.77
N LEU A 15 -12.76 17.61 -34.57
CA LEU A 15 -13.43 18.05 -33.34
C LEU A 15 -13.13 17.09 -32.19
N SER A 16 -13.20 15.78 -32.45
CA SER A 16 -12.87 14.76 -31.44
C SER A 16 -11.40 14.85 -31.02
N PHE A 17 -10.48 15.07 -31.97
CA PHE A 17 -9.06 15.29 -31.67
C PHE A 17 -8.83 16.52 -30.78
N LYS A 18 -9.48 17.65 -31.09
CA LYS A 18 -9.39 18.87 -30.26
C LYS A 18 -9.96 18.67 -28.85
N GLN A 19 -11.02 17.88 -28.71
CA GLN A 19 -11.58 17.54 -27.41
C GLN A 19 -10.61 16.67 -26.60
N GLN A 20 -10.03 15.64 -27.22
CA GLN A 20 -9.04 14.77 -26.59
C GLN A 20 -7.83 15.58 -26.10
N GLN A 21 -7.29 16.47 -26.93
CA GLN A 21 -6.16 17.33 -26.53
C GLN A 21 -6.48 18.20 -25.31
N LYS A 22 -7.72 18.71 -25.20
CA LYS A 22 -8.14 19.47 -24.01
C LYS A 22 -8.18 18.60 -22.76
N LEU A 23 -8.61 17.36 -22.87
CA LEU A 23 -8.62 16.41 -21.76
C LEU A 23 -7.20 16.02 -21.35
N ASP A 24 -6.33 15.75 -22.32
CA ASP A 24 -4.93 15.40 -22.08
C ASP A 24 -4.19 16.55 -21.36
N ASN A 25 -4.39 17.79 -21.80
CA ASN A 25 -3.80 18.96 -21.14
C ASN A 25 -4.28 19.12 -19.70
N LYS A 26 -5.56 18.86 -19.43
CA LYS A 26 -6.11 18.87 -18.06
C LYS A 26 -5.51 17.75 -17.21
N ALA A 27 -5.37 16.55 -17.77
CA ALA A 27 -4.77 15.42 -17.08
C ALA A 27 -3.30 15.68 -16.74
N TRP A 28 -2.53 16.23 -17.68
CA TRP A 28 -1.15 16.69 -17.43
C TRP A 28 -1.07 17.68 -16.29
N PHE A 29 -1.93 18.71 -16.31
CA PHE A 29 -1.97 19.70 -15.25
C PHE A 29 -2.20 19.06 -13.88
N LEU A 30 -3.21 18.19 -13.76
CA LEU A 30 -3.51 17.52 -12.49
C LEU A 30 -2.36 16.60 -12.04
N ILE A 31 -1.78 15.83 -12.95
CA ILE A 31 -0.62 14.97 -12.65
C ILE A 31 0.53 15.81 -12.09
N TYR A 32 0.89 16.93 -12.73
CA TYR A 32 2.00 17.76 -12.27
C TYR A 32 1.72 18.45 -10.93
N GLN A 33 0.48 18.81 -10.62
CA GLN A 33 0.11 19.37 -9.32
C GLN A 33 0.23 18.37 -8.16
N CYS A 34 0.06 17.07 -8.43
CA CYS A 34 -0.01 16.04 -7.40
C CYS A 34 1.31 15.27 -7.16
N VAL A 35 2.39 15.60 -7.87
CA VAL A 35 3.68 14.89 -7.76
C VAL A 35 4.77 15.76 -7.13
N ASN A 36 5.66 15.13 -6.37
CA ASN A 36 6.87 15.79 -5.88
C ASN A 36 7.96 15.86 -6.96
N SER A 37 8.98 16.68 -6.75
CA SER A 37 10.08 16.92 -7.71
C SER A 37 10.77 15.64 -8.20
N LYS A 38 10.94 14.63 -7.33
CA LYS A 38 11.57 13.35 -7.70
C LYS A 38 10.73 12.55 -8.69
N ILE A 39 9.40 12.60 -8.57
CA ILE A 39 8.49 11.92 -9.50
C ILE A 39 8.25 12.75 -10.75
N PHE A 40 8.16 14.07 -10.63
CA PHE A 40 8.08 14.99 -11.76
C PHE A 40 9.20 14.71 -12.79
N ASN A 41 10.45 14.60 -12.35
CA ASN A 41 11.59 14.32 -13.24
C ASN A 41 11.50 12.97 -13.97
N LYS A 42 10.72 12.01 -13.44
CA LYS A 42 10.51 10.71 -14.09
C LYS A 42 9.44 10.76 -15.15
N ILE A 43 8.38 11.54 -14.91
CA ILE A 43 7.26 11.68 -15.84
C ILE A 43 7.46 12.82 -16.85
N SER A 44 8.40 13.74 -16.64
CA SER A 44 8.67 14.84 -17.57
C SER A 44 9.25 14.38 -18.92
N ASN A 45 9.77 13.16 -18.99
CA ASN A 45 10.43 12.60 -20.18
C ASN A 45 9.52 11.73 -21.05
N VAL A 46 8.25 11.54 -20.66
CA VAL A 46 7.31 10.71 -21.42
C VAL A 46 6.43 11.56 -22.33
N SER A 47 5.93 10.96 -23.41
CA SER A 47 5.26 11.71 -24.49
C SER A 47 3.75 11.77 -24.31
N THR A 48 3.17 10.85 -23.53
CA THR A 48 1.72 10.74 -23.34
C THR A 48 1.32 10.77 -21.86
N VAL A 49 0.09 11.25 -21.61
CA VAL A 49 -0.52 11.20 -20.27
C VAL A 49 -0.63 9.75 -19.78
N GLU A 50 -0.89 8.82 -20.69
CA GLU A 50 -1.00 7.39 -20.39
C GLU A 50 0.30 6.83 -19.85
N GLU A 51 1.43 7.07 -20.53
CA GLU A 51 2.76 6.66 -20.03
C GLU A 51 3.09 7.29 -18.67
N ALA A 52 2.74 8.57 -18.47
CA ALA A 52 2.92 9.23 -17.19
C ALA A 52 2.06 8.57 -16.10
N TRP A 53 0.82 8.24 -16.41
CA TRP A 53 -0.08 7.52 -15.53
C TRP A 53 0.43 6.12 -15.19
N GLU A 54 0.94 5.37 -16.15
CA GLU A 54 1.55 4.06 -15.92
C GLU A 54 2.77 4.15 -14.98
N ILE A 55 3.62 5.17 -15.13
CA ILE A 55 4.73 5.42 -14.22
C ILE A 55 4.22 5.71 -12.81
N LEU A 56 3.15 6.51 -12.68
CA LEU A 56 2.53 6.78 -11.38
C LEU A 56 1.93 5.52 -10.76
N VAL A 57 1.22 4.69 -11.53
CA VAL A 57 0.68 3.40 -11.09
C VAL A 57 1.81 2.43 -10.74
N LYS A 58 2.93 2.41 -11.46
CA LYS A 58 4.08 1.59 -11.10
C LYS A 58 4.78 2.08 -9.82
N THR A 59 4.83 3.39 -9.64
CA THR A 59 5.53 4.03 -8.51
C THR A 59 4.70 3.99 -7.22
N TYR A 60 3.39 4.20 -7.33
CA TYR A 60 2.45 4.31 -6.21
C TYR A 60 1.41 3.18 -6.17
N GLY A 61 0.97 2.71 -7.34
CA GLY A 61 -0.02 1.65 -7.53
C GLY A 61 0.51 0.23 -7.35
N ASP A 62 1.82 0.01 -7.16
CA ASP A 62 2.36 -1.26 -6.65
C ASP A 62 2.09 -1.44 -5.13
N GLY A 63 0.95 -0.88 -4.68
CA GLY A 63 0.42 -1.04 -3.35
C GLY A 63 0.35 -2.51 -2.97
N GLU A 64 0.10 -3.44 -3.88
CA GLU A 64 0.16 -4.88 -3.59
C GLU A 64 1.56 -5.42 -3.30
N LYS A 65 2.60 -5.12 -4.10
CA LYS A 65 3.95 -5.58 -3.74
C LYS A 65 4.47 -4.87 -2.50
N ASN A 66 4.17 -3.57 -2.34
CA ASN A 66 4.47 -2.84 -1.12
C ASN A 66 3.73 -3.43 0.09
N LYS A 67 2.47 -3.84 -0.06
CA LYS A 67 1.70 -4.57 0.96
C LYS A 67 2.34 -5.93 1.26
N LYS A 68 2.74 -6.71 0.24
CA LYS A 68 3.40 -8.02 0.43
C LYS A 68 4.74 -7.88 1.16
N VAL A 69 5.59 -6.93 0.76
CA VAL A 69 6.88 -6.66 1.42
C VAL A 69 6.66 -6.18 2.86
N LYS A 70 5.78 -5.20 3.09
CA LYS A 70 5.44 -4.73 4.45
C LYS A 70 4.87 -5.86 5.31
N LEU A 71 4.02 -6.70 4.76
CA LEU A 71 3.46 -7.86 5.44
C LEU A 71 4.52 -8.92 5.80
N GLN A 72 5.54 -9.10 4.95
CA GLN A 72 6.67 -9.98 5.27
C GLN A 72 7.53 -9.39 6.37
N ILE A 73 7.74 -8.07 6.38
CA ILE A 73 8.45 -7.38 7.47
C ILE A 73 7.68 -7.55 8.80
N LEU A 74 6.37 -7.29 8.81
CA LEU A 74 5.53 -7.48 10.00
C LEU A 74 5.51 -8.93 10.48
N ARG A 75 5.44 -9.91 9.58
CA ARG A 75 5.57 -11.34 9.93
C ARG A 75 6.91 -11.64 10.59
N ARG A 76 8.01 -11.09 10.06
CA ARG A 76 9.35 -11.27 10.61
C ARG A 76 9.46 -10.64 11.99
N GLN A 77 8.98 -9.41 12.17
CA GLN A 77 8.95 -8.71 13.45
C GLN A 77 8.15 -9.50 14.49
N TYR A 78 6.93 -9.93 14.14
CA TYR A 78 6.10 -10.73 15.04
C TYR A 78 6.75 -12.08 15.42
N LYS A 79 7.43 -12.74 14.47
CA LYS A 79 8.13 -14.00 14.74
C LYS A 79 9.28 -13.80 15.72
N LEU A 80 10.07 -12.73 15.53
CA LEU A 80 11.27 -12.42 16.30
C LEU A 80 10.99 -11.68 17.61
N LEU A 81 9.77 -11.16 17.81
CA LEU A 81 9.41 -10.48 19.04
C LEU A 81 9.38 -11.47 20.20
N GLU A 82 10.19 -11.20 21.20
CA GLU A 82 10.34 -11.95 22.46
C GLU A 82 10.42 -10.93 23.59
N MET A 83 10.01 -11.32 24.81
CA MET A 83 10.06 -10.38 25.91
C MET A 83 11.50 -10.24 26.43
N GLU A 84 11.99 -9.02 26.56
CA GLU A 84 13.30 -8.73 27.15
C GLU A 84 13.26 -8.82 28.69
N ASP A 85 14.36 -9.26 29.31
CA ASP A 85 14.44 -9.38 30.77
C ASP A 85 14.24 -8.04 31.52
N SER A 86 14.53 -6.92 30.85
CA SER A 86 14.43 -5.57 31.41
C SER A 86 13.12 -4.85 31.10
N GLU A 87 12.26 -5.39 30.23
CA GLU A 87 11.02 -4.72 29.86
C GLU A 87 9.85 -5.13 30.76
N SER A 88 8.81 -4.28 30.83
CA SER A 88 7.60 -4.60 31.57
C SER A 88 6.65 -5.44 30.70
N ILE A 89 5.86 -6.31 31.35
CA ILE A 89 4.83 -7.11 30.64
C ILE A 89 3.84 -6.21 29.88
N ALA A 90 3.50 -5.05 30.44
CA ALA A 90 2.59 -4.10 29.80
C ALA A 90 3.17 -3.57 28.49
N ASN A 91 4.44 -3.14 28.50
CA ASN A 91 5.13 -2.65 27.30
C ASN A 91 5.24 -3.75 26.25
N TYR A 92 5.58 -4.97 26.67
CA TYR A 92 5.65 -6.12 25.78
C TYR A 92 4.31 -6.42 25.11
N PHE A 93 3.23 -6.39 25.89
CA PHE A 93 1.88 -6.63 25.41
C PHE A 93 1.42 -5.55 24.42
N ASP A 94 1.72 -4.29 24.70
CA ASP A 94 1.45 -3.17 23.79
C ASP A 94 2.18 -3.37 22.45
N MET A 95 3.46 -3.76 22.47
CA MET A 95 4.23 -4.05 21.24
C MET A 95 3.63 -5.21 20.43
N ILE A 96 3.17 -6.28 21.09
CA ILE A 96 2.45 -7.38 20.42
C ILE A 96 1.16 -6.86 19.80
N GLN A 97 0.37 -6.09 20.53
CA GLN A 97 -0.90 -5.56 20.04
C GLN A 97 -0.70 -4.65 18.82
N GLU A 98 0.29 -3.76 18.87
CA GLU A 98 0.64 -2.90 17.74
C GLU A 98 0.96 -3.71 16.49
N LEU A 99 1.79 -4.77 16.60
CA LEU A 99 2.13 -5.65 15.48
C LEU A 99 0.93 -6.44 14.95
N VAL A 100 0.07 -6.95 15.84
CA VAL A 100 -1.14 -7.69 15.47
C VAL A 100 -2.12 -6.78 14.75
N ASN A 101 -2.35 -5.56 15.26
CA ASN A 101 -3.22 -4.57 14.65
C ASN A 101 -2.68 -4.10 13.30
N ALA A 102 -1.38 -3.80 13.22
CA ALA A 102 -0.71 -3.48 11.97
C ALA A 102 -0.86 -4.60 10.94
N THR A 103 -0.81 -5.87 11.35
CA THR A 103 -0.98 -7.02 10.45
C THR A 103 -2.44 -7.23 10.01
N ARG A 104 -3.42 -7.01 10.91
CA ARG A 104 -4.86 -7.09 10.62
C ARG A 104 -5.28 -6.07 9.55
N ASN A 105 -4.68 -4.89 9.54
CA ASN A 105 -4.89 -3.84 8.52
C ASN A 105 -4.55 -4.28 7.09
N TYR A 106 -3.81 -5.39 6.91
CA TYR A 106 -3.53 -6.01 5.61
C TYR A 106 -4.46 -7.19 5.29
N ASN A 107 -5.71 -7.17 5.80
CA ASN A 107 -6.74 -8.20 5.62
C ASN A 107 -6.34 -9.61 6.07
N LYS A 108 -5.41 -9.72 7.03
CA LYS A 108 -5.09 -11.00 7.64
C LYS A 108 -5.91 -11.25 8.89
N LYS A 109 -6.43 -12.48 8.99
CA LYS A 109 -6.98 -13.02 10.23
C LYS A 109 -5.83 -13.54 11.09
N ILE A 110 -5.54 -12.85 12.19
CA ILE A 110 -4.77 -13.38 13.32
C ILE A 110 -5.79 -13.70 14.41
N LEU A 111 -5.90 -14.98 14.76
CA LEU A 111 -6.79 -15.44 15.81
C LEU A 111 -6.24 -15.02 17.18
N ASN A 112 -7.11 -14.68 18.11
CA ASN A 112 -6.68 -14.32 19.47
C ASN A 112 -5.93 -15.46 20.15
N GLN A 113 -6.30 -16.71 19.89
CA GLN A 113 -5.56 -17.89 20.37
C GLN A 113 -4.10 -17.88 19.92
N GLN A 114 -3.82 -17.54 18.65
CA GLN A 114 -2.45 -17.47 18.14
C GLN A 114 -1.62 -16.38 18.83
N VAL A 115 -2.27 -15.30 19.25
CA VAL A 115 -1.63 -14.22 20.02
C VAL A 115 -1.34 -14.69 21.44
N ALA A 116 -2.30 -15.35 22.10
CA ALA A 116 -2.13 -15.92 23.43
C ALA A 116 -0.98 -16.95 23.45
N ASP A 117 -1.01 -17.93 22.54
CA ASP A 117 0.04 -18.94 22.41
C ASP A 117 1.43 -18.32 22.19
N LYS A 118 1.50 -17.21 21.41
CA LYS A 118 2.75 -16.49 21.20
C LYS A 118 3.24 -15.87 22.50
N ILE A 119 2.39 -15.12 23.21
CA ILE A 119 2.72 -14.48 24.49
C ILE A 119 3.23 -15.50 25.50
N LEU A 120 2.52 -16.61 25.67
CA LEU A 120 2.89 -17.66 26.62
C LEU A 120 4.26 -18.27 26.30
N ARG A 121 4.61 -18.42 25.02
CA ARG A 121 5.91 -18.98 24.59
C ARG A 121 7.09 -18.03 24.74
N THR A 122 6.84 -16.74 24.81
CA THR A 122 7.88 -15.70 24.80
C THR A 122 7.97 -14.93 26.11
N LEU A 123 7.08 -15.22 27.05
CA LEU A 123 7.21 -14.80 28.43
C LEU A 123 8.41 -15.53 29.07
N PRO A 124 9.26 -14.81 29.82
CA PRO A 124 10.37 -15.44 30.52
C PRO A 124 9.88 -16.32 31.68
N GLN A 125 10.71 -17.30 32.06
CA GLN A 125 10.44 -18.32 33.09
C GLN A 125 9.82 -17.80 34.42
N PRO A 126 10.14 -16.59 34.93
CA PRO A 126 9.50 -16.05 36.14
C PRO A 126 7.97 -15.94 36.03
N PHE A 127 7.41 -15.92 34.81
CA PHE A 127 5.99 -15.79 34.53
C PHE A 127 5.28 -17.11 34.21
N ASP A 128 5.95 -18.26 34.35
CA ASP A 128 5.35 -19.59 34.11
C ASP A 128 4.08 -19.81 34.95
N HIS A 129 4.01 -19.23 36.15
CA HIS A 129 2.82 -19.28 37.02
C HIS A 129 1.60 -18.56 36.43
N VAL A 130 1.81 -17.55 35.59
CA VAL A 130 0.75 -16.84 34.86
C VAL A 130 0.25 -17.67 33.68
N ALA A 131 1.13 -18.42 33.02
CA ALA A 131 0.76 -19.31 31.93
C ALA A 131 -0.18 -20.43 32.39
N VAL A 132 0.12 -21.05 33.55
CA VAL A 132 -0.71 -22.10 34.16
C VAL A 132 -2.13 -21.60 34.47
N ALA A 133 -2.28 -20.37 34.95
CA ALA A 133 -3.59 -19.79 35.27
C ALA A 133 -4.43 -19.39 34.05
N ILE A 134 -3.83 -19.29 32.86
CA ILE A 134 -4.52 -18.95 31.60
C ILE A 134 -4.95 -20.20 30.83
N GLU A 135 -4.29 -21.35 31.08
CA GLU A 135 -4.61 -22.64 30.46
C GLU A 135 -5.66 -23.48 31.23
N GLU A 136 -5.93 -23.17 32.51
CA GLU A 136 -7.06 -23.72 33.29
C GLU A 136 -8.42 -23.10 32.90
#